data_AF-A0A2K6D258-F1
#
_entry.id   AF-A0A2K6D258-F1
#
_cell.length_a   1.000
_cell.length_b   1.000
_cell.length_c   1.000
_cell.angle_alpha   90.00
_cell.angle_beta   90.00
_cell.angle_gamma   90.00
#
_symmetry.space_group_name_H-M   'P 1'
#
loop_
_entity.id
_entity.type
_entity.pdbx_description
1 polymer ?
#
loop_
_entity_poly.entity_id
_entity_poly.type
_entity_poly.pdbx_seq_one_letter_code
_entity_poly.pdbx_strand_id
1 'polypeptide(L)'
;MSICSSLARKFPKLTIIGEEDLPSEEVDQELIEDSQWEEILKQPCPSQYSSIKEEDLVVWVDPLDGTKEYTEGLLDNVTVLIGIAYEGKAIAGVINQPYYNYEAGPDAVLGRTIWGVLGLGAFGFQLKEVPAGKHIITTTRSHSNKLVTDCVTAMNPDAVLRVGGAGNKKLTDIHGNVLQYHKDVKHMNSAGVLATLRNYDYYASRVPESIKNALVP
;
A
#
# COMPACT_ATOMS: atom_id res chain seq x y z
N MET A 1 -1.88 11.09 -14.26
CA MET A 1 -2.34 12.48 -14.06
C MET A 1 -3.75 12.63 -13.46
N SER A 2 -4.72 11.73 -13.75
CA SER A 2 -6.10 11.81 -13.20
C SER A 2 -6.17 11.98 -11.68
N ILE A 3 -5.56 11.07 -10.90
CA ILE A 3 -5.62 11.07 -9.43
C ILE A 3 -5.06 12.38 -8.86
N CYS A 4 -3.81 12.72 -9.21
CA CYS A 4 -3.14 13.91 -8.67
C CYS A 4 -3.91 15.19 -9.01
N SER A 5 -4.46 15.30 -10.23
CA SER A 5 -5.17 16.52 -10.67
C SER A 5 -6.54 16.65 -10.03
N SER A 6 -7.26 15.54 -9.89
CA SER A 6 -8.55 15.52 -9.17
C SER A 6 -8.37 15.90 -7.71
N LEU A 7 -7.33 15.37 -7.05
CA LEU A 7 -6.99 15.71 -5.68
C LEU A 7 -6.55 17.18 -5.54
N ALA A 8 -5.63 17.66 -6.37
CA ALA A 8 -5.14 19.04 -6.32
C ALA A 8 -6.24 20.07 -6.61
N ARG A 9 -7.22 19.72 -7.43
CA ARG A 9 -8.37 20.59 -7.72
C ARG A 9 -9.28 20.78 -6.50
N LYS A 10 -9.53 19.71 -5.73
CA LYS A 10 -10.40 19.75 -4.53
C LYS A 10 -9.67 20.19 -3.26
N PHE A 11 -8.40 19.83 -3.15
CA PHE A 11 -7.56 20.05 -1.98
C PHE A 11 -6.22 20.68 -2.39
N PRO A 12 -6.23 21.97 -2.76
CA PRO A 12 -5.09 22.66 -3.37
C PRO A 12 -3.89 22.86 -2.44
N LYS A 13 -4.03 22.65 -1.14
CA LYS A 13 -2.96 22.77 -0.14
C LYS A 13 -2.29 21.44 0.19
N LEU A 14 -2.82 20.31 -0.26
CA LEU A 14 -2.19 19.01 -0.05
C LEU A 14 -0.82 18.97 -0.70
N THR A 15 0.12 18.33 0.00
CA THR A 15 1.31 17.83 -0.68
C THR A 15 0.97 16.49 -1.32
N ILE A 16 1.10 16.37 -2.64
CA ILE A 16 0.84 15.12 -3.39
C ILE A 16 2.15 14.66 -4.02
N ILE A 17 2.55 13.43 -3.75
CA ILE A 17 3.76 12.79 -4.28
C ILE A 17 3.34 11.55 -5.05
N GLY A 18 3.54 11.55 -6.37
CA GLY A 18 3.31 10.39 -7.23
C GLY A 18 4.60 9.61 -7.49
N GLU A 19 4.49 8.32 -7.82
CA GLU A 19 5.64 7.52 -8.29
C GLU A 19 6.23 8.06 -9.60
N GLU A 20 5.35 8.43 -10.54
CA GLU A 20 5.74 8.83 -11.88
C GLU A 20 6.08 10.32 -11.98
N ASP A 21 7.29 10.64 -12.44
CA ASP A 21 7.73 12.00 -12.79
C ASP A 21 7.11 12.43 -14.13
N LEU A 22 5.82 12.78 -14.11
CA LEU A 22 5.12 13.25 -15.30
C LEU A 22 5.26 14.77 -15.47
N PRO A 23 5.37 15.26 -16.73
CA PRO A 23 5.37 16.69 -16.99
C PRO A 23 4.03 17.32 -16.56
N SER A 24 4.09 18.59 -16.16
CA SER A 24 2.90 19.38 -15.80
C SER A 24 2.14 19.78 -17.07
N GLU A 25 1.34 18.86 -17.60
CA GLU A 25 0.45 19.10 -18.74
C GLU A 25 -0.99 19.33 -18.28
N GLU A 26 -1.78 20.04 -19.09
CA GLU A 26 -3.22 20.14 -18.86
C GLU A 26 -3.85 18.75 -18.96
N VAL A 27 -4.58 18.37 -17.92
CA VAL A 27 -5.28 17.09 -17.87
C VAL A 27 -6.64 17.24 -18.52
N ASP A 28 -6.96 16.28 -19.38
CA ASP A 28 -8.29 16.18 -19.99
C ASP A 28 -9.37 16.21 -18.90
N GLN A 29 -10.41 17.03 -19.10
CA GLN A 29 -11.52 17.17 -18.16
C GLN A 29 -12.25 15.84 -17.96
N GLU A 30 -12.22 14.93 -18.95
CA GLU A 30 -12.81 13.60 -18.84
C GLU A 30 -12.08 12.70 -17.82
N LEU A 31 -10.83 13.01 -17.50
CA LEU A 31 -10.03 12.29 -16.50
C LEU A 31 -10.18 12.85 -15.09
N ILE A 32 -10.95 13.93 -14.91
CA ILE A 32 -11.16 14.56 -13.61
C ILE A 32 -12.38 13.96 -12.91
N GLU A 33 -12.16 13.44 -11.70
CA GLU A 33 -13.22 12.90 -10.86
C GLU A 33 -13.64 13.92 -9.79
N ASP A 34 -14.89 14.37 -9.87
CA ASP A 34 -15.46 15.39 -8.98
C ASP A 34 -16.47 14.82 -7.97
N SER A 35 -16.78 13.53 -8.02
CA SER A 35 -17.65 12.87 -7.05
C SER A 35 -16.92 12.53 -5.74
N GLN A 36 -17.71 12.06 -4.78
CA GLN A 36 -17.27 11.61 -3.46
C GLN A 36 -18.21 10.50 -2.98
N TRP A 37 -17.73 9.64 -2.09
CA TRP A 37 -18.57 8.57 -1.57
C TRP A 37 -19.30 8.98 -0.28
N GLU A 38 -20.59 9.28 -0.42
CA GLU A 38 -21.44 9.79 0.66
C GLU A 38 -21.47 8.89 1.91
N GLU A 39 -21.37 7.57 1.76
CA GLU A 39 -21.35 6.64 2.90
C GLU A 39 -20.09 6.77 3.76
N ILE A 40 -18.95 7.17 3.17
CA ILE A 40 -17.73 7.47 3.91
C ILE A 40 -17.88 8.78 4.67
N LEU A 41 -18.50 9.80 4.06
CA LEU A 41 -18.68 11.12 4.69
C LEU A 41 -19.60 11.10 5.92
N LYS A 42 -20.47 10.10 6.01
CA LYS A 42 -21.31 9.85 7.19
C LYS A 42 -20.54 9.24 8.37
N GLN A 43 -19.34 8.69 8.14
CA GLN A 43 -18.55 8.09 9.20
C GLN A 43 -17.93 9.19 10.08
N PRO A 44 -17.92 9.03 11.42
CA PRO A 44 -17.30 10.01 12.29
C PRO A 44 -15.78 10.04 12.07
N CYS A 45 -15.19 11.22 11.96
CA CYS A 45 -13.74 11.34 11.97
C CYS A 45 -13.20 10.94 13.37
N PRO A 46 -12.20 10.04 13.48
CA PRO A 46 -11.56 9.75 14.76
C PRO A 46 -11.06 11.02 15.44
N SER A 47 -11.31 11.15 16.74
CA SER A 47 -11.05 12.40 17.49
C SER A 47 -9.61 12.90 17.40
N GLN A 48 -8.64 11.99 17.27
CA GLN A 48 -7.23 12.34 17.11
C GLN A 48 -6.90 13.01 15.77
N TYR A 49 -7.82 12.98 14.80
CA TYR A 49 -7.65 13.53 13.45
C TYR A 49 -8.67 14.64 13.13
N SER A 50 -9.53 15.03 14.07
CA SER A 50 -10.62 15.99 13.82
C SER A 50 -10.16 17.42 13.56
N SER A 51 -8.91 17.75 13.90
CA SER A 51 -8.34 19.10 13.77
C SER A 51 -7.21 19.19 12.74
N ILE A 52 -7.06 18.18 11.88
CA ILE A 52 -6.04 18.17 10.83
C ILE A 52 -6.31 19.32 9.86
N LYS A 53 -5.25 20.03 9.46
CA LYS A 53 -5.30 20.98 8.35
C LYS A 53 -4.83 20.31 7.07
N GLU A 54 -5.36 20.79 5.96
CA GLU A 54 -5.05 20.26 4.63
C GLU A 54 -3.55 20.36 4.31
N GLU A 55 -2.92 21.51 4.60
CA GLU A 55 -1.49 21.72 4.37
C GLU A 55 -0.55 20.82 5.19
N ASP A 56 -1.05 20.15 6.23
CA ASP A 56 -0.27 19.23 7.06
C ASP A 56 -0.32 17.77 6.56
N LEU A 57 -1.13 17.51 5.52
CA LEU A 57 -1.28 16.19 4.93
C LEU A 57 -0.32 15.98 3.74
N VAL A 58 0.19 14.76 3.66
CA VAL A 58 0.97 14.27 2.52
C VAL A 58 0.25 13.07 1.92
N VAL A 59 -0.07 13.14 0.63
CA VAL A 59 -0.69 12.04 -0.12
C VAL A 59 0.37 11.40 -1.02
N TRP A 60 0.55 10.09 -0.87
CA TRP A 60 1.42 9.27 -1.69
C TRP A 60 0.59 8.46 -2.68
N VAL A 61 0.91 8.57 -3.96
CA VAL A 61 0.16 7.94 -5.05
C VAL A 61 1.06 7.00 -5.84
N ASP A 62 0.68 5.74 -5.88
CA ASP A 62 1.16 4.77 -6.87
C ASP A 62 -0.02 4.52 -7.84
N PRO A 63 0.05 5.06 -9.08
CA PRO A 63 -1.06 5.00 -10.01
C PRO A 63 -1.27 3.60 -10.60
N LEU A 64 -0.28 2.71 -10.54
CA LEU A 64 -0.33 1.35 -11.06
C LEU A 64 0.76 0.49 -10.39
N ASP A 65 0.47 -0.02 -9.19
CA ASP A 65 1.32 -0.97 -8.51
C ASP A 65 1.19 -2.34 -9.19
N GLY A 66 2.32 -2.99 -9.47
CA GLY A 66 2.36 -4.24 -10.24
C GLY A 66 2.45 -4.05 -11.76
N THR A 67 3.05 -2.95 -12.25
CA THR A 67 3.25 -2.66 -13.69
C THR A 67 3.81 -3.84 -14.48
N LYS A 68 4.80 -4.55 -13.94
CA LYS A 68 5.37 -5.71 -14.62
C LYS A 68 4.36 -6.85 -14.74
N GLU A 69 3.68 -7.20 -13.66
CA GLU A 69 2.61 -8.20 -13.67
C GLU A 69 1.48 -7.84 -14.64
N TYR A 70 1.12 -6.55 -14.75
CA TYR A 70 0.16 -6.07 -15.75
C TYR A 70 0.60 -6.41 -17.18
N THR A 71 1.87 -6.11 -17.53
CA THR A 71 2.40 -6.43 -18.88
C THR A 71 2.46 -7.92 -19.19
N GLU A 72 2.47 -8.76 -18.16
CA GLU A 72 2.47 -10.22 -18.28
C GLU A 72 1.05 -10.83 -18.22
N GLY A 73 0.01 -10.01 -18.12
CA GLY A 73 -1.38 -10.46 -18.07
C GLY A 73 -1.82 -11.01 -16.71
N LEU A 74 -1.05 -10.77 -15.64
CA LEU A 74 -1.36 -11.21 -14.28
C LEU A 74 -2.15 -10.13 -13.53
N LEU A 75 -3.35 -9.89 -14.04
CA LEU A 75 -4.13 -8.68 -13.79
C LEU A 75 -4.58 -8.51 -12.33
N ASP A 76 -4.78 -9.61 -11.59
CA ASP A 76 -5.17 -9.59 -10.17
C ASP A 76 -4.09 -9.06 -9.21
N ASN A 77 -2.84 -8.95 -9.69
CA ASN A 77 -1.74 -8.35 -8.93
C ASN A 77 -1.71 -6.82 -9.05
N VAL A 78 -2.50 -6.25 -9.95
CA VAL A 78 -2.50 -4.81 -10.20
C VAL A 78 -3.35 -4.08 -9.18
N THR A 79 -2.78 -3.06 -8.55
CA THR A 79 -3.52 -2.18 -7.65
C THR A 79 -3.24 -0.71 -7.92
N VAL A 80 -4.13 0.16 -7.48
CA VAL A 80 -3.92 1.61 -7.43
C VAL A 80 -3.88 1.99 -5.96
N LEU A 81 -2.82 2.68 -5.53
CA LEU A 81 -2.60 3.01 -4.12
C LEU A 81 -2.65 4.52 -3.90
N ILE A 82 -3.46 4.94 -2.95
CA ILE A 82 -3.49 6.32 -2.44
C ILE A 82 -3.33 6.24 -0.92
N GLY A 83 -2.13 6.56 -0.43
CA GLY A 83 -1.80 6.62 0.99
C GLY A 83 -1.89 8.05 1.51
N ILE A 84 -2.48 8.25 2.70
CA ILE A 84 -2.61 9.57 3.33
C ILE A 84 -1.83 9.56 4.64
N ALA A 85 -0.88 10.49 4.76
CA ALA A 85 0.00 10.64 5.91
C ALA A 85 -0.20 11.98 6.63
N TYR A 86 -0.08 11.94 7.95
CA TYR A 86 -0.12 13.10 8.85
C TYR A 86 0.99 12.94 9.89
N GLU A 87 1.73 14.01 10.14
CA GLU A 87 2.90 14.02 11.06
C GLU A 87 3.89 12.86 10.80
N GLY A 88 4.14 12.59 9.51
CA GLY A 88 5.06 11.55 9.06
C GLY A 88 4.54 10.11 9.17
N LYS A 89 3.30 9.90 9.62
CA LYS A 89 2.69 8.56 9.78
C LYS A 89 1.56 8.37 8.78
N ALA A 90 1.48 7.20 8.15
CA ALA A 90 0.31 6.80 7.37
C ALA A 90 -0.91 6.63 8.29
N ILE A 91 -1.97 7.39 8.05
CA ILE A 91 -3.20 7.41 8.89
C ILE A 91 -4.44 6.89 8.16
N ALA A 92 -4.45 6.93 6.83
CA ALA A 92 -5.52 6.42 6.00
C ALA A 92 -4.97 5.93 4.65
N GLY A 93 -5.76 5.13 3.94
CA GLY A 93 -5.39 4.66 2.61
C GLY A 93 -6.56 4.11 1.82
N VAL A 94 -6.43 4.18 0.51
CA VAL A 94 -7.35 3.61 -0.47
C VAL A 94 -6.55 2.71 -1.42
N ILE A 95 -7.08 1.52 -1.66
CA ILE A 95 -6.51 0.52 -2.57
C ILE A 95 -7.62 0.11 -3.53
N ASN A 96 -7.48 0.45 -4.80
CA ASN A 96 -8.34 -0.10 -5.83
C ASN A 96 -7.67 -1.33 -6.45
N GLN A 97 -8.45 -2.39 -6.71
CA GLN A 97 -8.01 -3.57 -7.43
C GLN A 97 -8.86 -3.71 -8.68
N PRO A 98 -8.45 -3.13 -9.83
CA PRO A 98 -9.32 -2.97 -11.00
C PRO A 98 -9.83 -4.32 -11.55
N TYR A 99 -8.99 -5.35 -11.48
CA TYR A 99 -9.27 -6.68 -12.03
C TYR A 99 -9.72 -7.69 -10.98
N TYR A 100 -10.12 -7.24 -9.80
CA TYR A 100 -10.79 -8.15 -8.86
C TYR A 100 -11.99 -8.82 -9.55
N ASN A 101 -12.15 -10.13 -9.37
CA ASN A 101 -13.15 -10.99 -10.04
C ASN A 101 -13.02 -11.16 -11.57
N TYR A 102 -11.90 -10.79 -12.21
CA TYR A 102 -11.78 -10.91 -13.68
C TYR A 102 -11.94 -12.33 -14.25
N GLU A 103 -11.70 -13.37 -13.43
CA GLU A 103 -11.88 -14.78 -13.81
C GLU A 103 -13.24 -15.36 -13.41
N ALA A 104 -14.11 -14.59 -12.74
CA ALA A 104 -15.38 -15.09 -12.20
C ALA A 104 -16.50 -15.24 -13.25
N GLY A 105 -16.21 -14.97 -14.52
CA GLY A 105 -17.13 -15.07 -15.65
C GLY A 105 -17.57 -13.71 -16.20
N PRO A 106 -18.26 -13.70 -17.36
CA PRO A 106 -18.58 -12.47 -18.10
C PRO A 106 -19.57 -11.55 -17.38
N ASP A 107 -20.40 -12.10 -16.49
CA ASP A 107 -21.42 -11.35 -15.74
C ASP A 107 -20.91 -10.88 -14.36
N ALA A 108 -19.65 -11.16 -14.02
CA ALA A 108 -19.09 -10.77 -12.74
C ALA A 108 -18.84 -9.26 -12.69
N VAL A 109 -19.18 -8.64 -11.56
CA VAL A 109 -18.77 -7.25 -11.29
C VAL A 109 -17.26 -7.24 -11.09
N LEU A 110 -16.59 -6.51 -11.98
CA LEU A 110 -15.15 -6.30 -11.93
C LEU A 110 -14.79 -5.19 -10.97
N GLY A 111 -13.66 -5.40 -10.32
CA GLY A 111 -13.05 -4.39 -9.47
C GLY A 111 -13.59 -4.38 -8.06
N ARG A 112 -12.74 -3.89 -7.14
CA ARG A 112 -13.16 -3.51 -5.79
C ARG A 112 -12.29 -2.38 -5.27
N THR A 113 -12.82 -1.63 -4.31
CA THR A 113 -12.09 -0.63 -3.57
C THR A 113 -12.05 -1.00 -2.09
N ILE A 114 -10.85 -1.12 -1.56
CA ILE A 114 -10.55 -1.28 -0.14
C ILE A 114 -10.15 0.09 0.38
N TRP A 115 -10.58 0.43 1.58
CA TRP A 115 -10.17 1.67 2.23
C TRP A 115 -10.09 1.49 3.74
N GLY A 116 -9.37 2.37 4.41
CA GLY A 116 -9.29 2.35 5.86
C GLY A 116 -8.73 3.64 6.45
N VAL A 117 -9.05 3.84 7.72
CA VAL A 117 -8.56 4.96 8.55
C VAL A 117 -8.21 4.39 9.92
N LEU A 118 -7.05 4.76 10.46
CA LEU A 118 -6.67 4.39 11.82
C LEU A 118 -7.71 4.91 12.81
N GLY A 119 -8.22 4.03 13.68
CA GLY A 119 -9.31 4.35 14.62
C GLY A 119 -10.73 4.12 14.09
N LEU A 120 -10.92 3.89 12.77
CA LEU A 120 -12.19 3.39 12.22
C LEU A 120 -12.11 1.91 11.85
N GLY A 121 -11.01 1.50 11.24
CA GLY A 121 -10.84 0.15 10.71
C GLY A 121 -10.54 0.17 9.21
N ALA A 122 -10.71 -0.99 8.58
CA ALA A 122 -10.52 -1.19 7.15
C ALA A 122 -11.69 -1.99 6.57
N PHE A 123 -12.11 -1.63 5.36
CA PHE A 123 -13.37 -2.03 4.74
C PHE A 123 -13.17 -2.42 3.27
N GLY A 124 -14.18 -3.05 2.65
CA GLY A 124 -14.13 -3.47 1.25
C GLY A 124 -13.51 -4.85 1.00
N PHE A 125 -13.26 -5.61 2.07
CA PHE A 125 -12.77 -6.99 1.99
C PHE A 125 -13.26 -7.83 3.17
N GLN A 126 -13.20 -9.16 3.01
CA GLN A 126 -13.42 -10.09 4.11
C GLN A 126 -12.07 -10.52 4.69
N LEU A 127 -11.85 -10.23 5.97
CA LEU A 127 -10.64 -10.65 6.66
C LEU A 127 -10.60 -12.18 6.77
N LYS A 128 -9.49 -12.77 6.35
CA LYS A 128 -9.23 -14.21 6.47
C LYS A 128 -7.89 -14.42 7.18
N GLU A 129 -7.94 -15.09 8.33
CA GLU A 129 -6.74 -15.47 9.07
C GLU A 129 -6.01 -16.61 8.36
N VAL A 130 -4.70 -16.68 8.56
CA VAL A 130 -3.88 -17.80 8.12
C VAL A 130 -4.25 -19.04 8.97
N PRO A 131 -4.26 -20.27 8.40
CA PRO A 131 -4.49 -21.48 9.17
C PRO A 131 -3.60 -21.55 10.41
N ALA A 132 -4.17 -21.96 11.55
CA ALA A 132 -3.44 -22.02 12.81
C ALA A 132 -2.18 -22.90 12.70
N GLY A 133 -1.07 -22.40 13.24
CA GLY A 133 0.22 -23.10 13.22
C GLY A 133 0.93 -23.11 11.85
N LYS A 134 0.46 -22.34 10.87
CA LYS A 134 1.11 -22.21 9.55
C LYS A 134 1.80 -20.87 9.37
N HIS A 135 3.01 -20.91 8.83
CA HIS A 135 3.78 -19.74 8.40
C HIS A 135 3.71 -19.62 6.88
N ILE A 136 2.76 -18.81 6.39
CA ILE A 136 2.66 -18.48 4.97
C ILE A 136 3.33 -17.14 4.75
N ILE A 137 4.42 -17.12 3.98
CA ILE A 137 5.21 -15.92 3.70
C ILE A 137 4.97 -15.49 2.27
N THR A 138 4.51 -14.25 2.10
CA THR A 138 4.38 -13.63 0.80
C THR A 138 5.58 -12.73 0.52
N THR A 139 6.21 -12.87 -0.63
CA THR A 139 7.36 -12.07 -1.06
C THR A 139 7.26 -11.69 -2.54
N THR A 140 8.17 -10.84 -2.99
CA THR A 140 8.23 -10.36 -4.37
C THR A 140 8.38 -11.51 -5.36
N ARG A 141 7.59 -11.46 -6.44
CA ARG A 141 7.72 -12.30 -7.62
C ARG A 141 8.85 -11.83 -8.54
N SER A 142 8.86 -10.53 -8.83
CA SER A 142 9.65 -9.98 -9.93
C SER A 142 11.00 -9.36 -9.53
N HIS A 143 11.23 -9.13 -8.23
CA HIS A 143 12.42 -8.43 -7.72
C HIS A 143 13.15 -9.24 -6.62
N SER A 144 13.21 -10.56 -6.77
CA SER A 144 13.88 -11.45 -5.79
C SER A 144 15.39 -11.47 -5.96
N ASN A 145 16.12 -11.58 -4.86
CA ASN A 145 17.56 -11.82 -4.83
C ASN A 145 17.93 -12.75 -3.65
N LYS A 146 19.23 -13.02 -3.46
CA LYS A 146 19.71 -13.92 -2.39
C LYS A 146 19.31 -13.42 -0.98
N LEU A 147 19.40 -12.12 -0.73
CA LEU A 147 19.03 -11.53 0.57
C LEU A 147 17.55 -11.78 0.87
N VAL A 148 16.67 -11.59 -0.12
CA VAL A 148 15.24 -11.87 0.03
C VAL A 148 15.01 -13.35 0.35
N THR A 149 15.63 -14.27 -0.39
CA THR A 149 15.43 -15.71 -0.16
C THR A 149 15.99 -16.18 1.18
N ASP A 150 17.15 -15.67 1.59
CA ASP A 150 17.75 -16.00 2.88
C ASP A 150 16.86 -15.51 4.04
N CYS A 151 16.32 -14.28 3.92
CA CYS A 151 15.40 -13.71 4.91
C CYS A 151 14.12 -14.56 5.04
N VAL A 152 13.49 -14.90 3.91
CA VAL A 152 12.29 -15.75 3.88
C VAL A 152 12.58 -17.13 4.48
N THR A 153 13.74 -17.71 4.19
CA THR A 153 14.13 -19.03 4.73
C THR A 153 14.28 -18.99 6.25
N ALA A 154 14.87 -17.92 6.80
CA ALA A 154 15.08 -17.76 8.24
C ALA A 154 13.76 -17.71 9.04
N MET A 155 12.66 -17.30 8.40
CA MET A 155 11.33 -17.24 8.99
C MET A 155 10.65 -18.62 9.13
N ASN A 156 11.27 -19.71 8.64
CA ASN A 156 10.75 -21.08 8.67
C ASN A 156 9.34 -21.23 8.08
N PRO A 157 9.13 -20.90 6.79
CA PRO A 157 7.81 -20.95 6.15
C PRO A 157 7.33 -22.39 5.94
N ASP A 158 6.04 -22.63 6.16
CA ASP A 158 5.32 -23.79 5.63
C ASP A 158 5.02 -23.61 4.13
N ALA A 159 4.83 -22.37 3.69
CA ALA A 159 4.57 -22.03 2.29
C ALA A 159 5.13 -20.63 1.96
N VAL A 160 5.61 -20.47 0.73
CA VAL A 160 6.08 -19.19 0.19
C VAL A 160 5.25 -18.84 -1.03
N LEU A 161 4.54 -17.71 -0.97
CA LEU A 161 3.78 -17.15 -2.09
C LEU A 161 4.60 -16.02 -2.72
N ARG A 162 4.81 -16.08 -4.03
CA ARG A 162 5.52 -15.04 -4.78
C ARG A 162 4.53 -14.27 -5.62
N VAL A 163 4.26 -13.02 -5.24
CA VAL A 163 3.27 -12.15 -5.89
C VAL A 163 3.85 -10.77 -6.16
N GLY A 164 3.26 -10.04 -7.09
CA GLY A 164 3.51 -8.61 -7.28
C GLY A 164 2.68 -7.77 -6.30
N GLY A 165 3.06 -6.50 -6.14
CA GLY A 165 2.29 -5.51 -5.38
C GLY A 165 2.53 -5.49 -3.86
N ALA A 166 2.42 -4.30 -3.27
CA ALA A 166 2.77 -4.01 -1.88
C ALA A 166 1.56 -3.88 -0.93
N GLY A 167 0.36 -3.63 -1.47
CA GLY A 167 -0.72 -2.86 -0.81
C GLY A 167 -1.33 -3.33 0.52
N ASN A 168 -0.94 -4.43 1.16
CA ASN A 168 -1.70 -4.91 2.33
C ASN A 168 -0.77 -5.48 3.41
N LYS A 169 -0.52 -4.78 4.53
CA LYS A 169 0.00 -5.30 5.85
C LYS A 169 0.45 -4.15 6.80
N LYS A 170 0.73 -4.45 8.09
CA LYS A 170 1.44 -3.55 9.04
C LYS A 170 2.89 -3.36 8.58
N LEU A 171 3.26 -2.16 8.15
CA LEU A 171 4.53 -1.90 7.47
C LEU A 171 5.62 -1.42 8.46
N THR A 172 6.70 -2.19 8.57
CA THR A 172 7.98 -1.73 9.12
C THR A 172 9.08 -1.98 8.10
N ASP A 173 10.27 -1.43 8.31
CA ASP A 173 11.48 -1.97 7.69
C ASP A 173 11.88 -3.32 8.35
N ILE A 174 12.97 -3.94 7.88
CA ILE A 174 13.44 -5.20 8.47
C ILE A 174 14.08 -5.05 9.86
N HIS A 175 14.40 -3.82 10.28
CA HIS A 175 14.91 -3.51 11.62
C HIS A 175 13.79 -3.31 12.63
N GLY A 176 12.55 -3.23 12.15
CA GLY A 176 11.35 -2.98 12.92
C GLY A 176 11.02 -1.51 13.13
N ASN A 177 11.69 -0.62 12.41
CA ASN A 177 11.36 0.80 12.40
C ASN A 177 10.09 1.02 11.59
N VAL A 178 9.26 1.95 12.04
CA VAL A 178 8.09 2.40 11.28
C VAL A 178 8.56 3.19 10.07
N LEU A 179 8.02 2.88 8.89
CA LEU A 179 8.30 3.64 7.67
C LEU A 179 7.77 5.08 7.81
N GLN A 180 8.59 6.06 7.46
CA GLN A 180 8.26 7.48 7.54
C GLN A 180 7.67 7.94 6.22
N TYR A 181 6.61 8.75 6.28
CA TYR A 181 5.86 9.21 5.10
C TYR A 181 5.72 10.74 5.03
N HIS A 182 6.61 11.50 5.68
CA HIS A 182 6.66 12.96 5.53
C HIS A 182 7.22 13.35 4.16
N LYS A 183 6.93 14.57 3.70
CA LYS A 183 7.28 15.04 2.34
C LYS A 183 8.77 14.99 1.98
N ASP A 184 9.65 15.15 2.98
CA ASP A 184 11.11 15.22 2.79
C ASP A 184 11.81 13.85 2.96
N VAL A 185 11.07 12.75 3.09
CA VAL A 185 11.66 11.40 3.28
C VAL A 185 12.28 10.90 1.96
N LYS A 186 13.31 10.05 2.05
CA LYS A 186 13.77 9.30 0.87
C LYS A 186 12.60 8.45 0.35
N HIS A 187 12.28 8.57 -0.93
CA HIS A 187 11.17 7.82 -1.53
C HIS A 187 11.44 6.30 -1.53
N MET A 188 12.71 5.89 -1.62
CA MET A 188 13.09 4.48 -1.61
C MET A 188 13.20 3.91 -0.20
N ASN A 189 12.46 2.84 0.08
CA ASN A 189 12.60 2.01 1.28
C ASN A 189 13.86 1.12 1.19
N SER A 190 15.03 1.73 1.43
CA SER A 190 16.38 1.14 1.38
C SER A 190 16.58 -0.06 2.30
N ALA A 191 15.94 -0.05 3.46
CA ALA A 191 16.00 -1.12 4.45
C ALA A 191 15.03 -2.28 4.17
N GLY A 192 14.32 -2.28 3.04
CA GLY A 192 13.29 -3.27 2.73
C GLY A 192 12.02 -3.11 3.57
N VAL A 193 11.10 -4.06 3.44
CA VAL A 193 9.78 -4.02 4.09
C VAL A 193 9.47 -5.36 4.75
N LEU A 194 9.10 -5.34 6.02
CA LEU A 194 8.53 -6.47 6.75
C LEU A 194 7.09 -6.13 7.13
N ALA A 195 6.18 -7.06 6.86
CA ALA A 195 4.78 -6.77 7.09
C ALA A 195 3.98 -8.03 7.47
N THR A 196 3.08 -7.91 8.47
CA THR A 196 2.34 -9.05 9.04
C THR A 196 0.97 -8.62 9.56
N LEU A 197 -0.04 -9.49 9.51
CA LEU A 197 -1.32 -9.28 10.20
C LEU A 197 -1.26 -9.64 11.70
N ARG A 198 -0.52 -10.70 12.03
CA ARG A 198 -0.33 -11.26 13.38
C ARG A 198 1.11 -11.73 13.55
N ASN A 199 1.51 -11.97 14.81
CA ASN A 199 2.80 -12.56 15.19
C ASN A 199 4.01 -11.78 14.66
N TYR A 200 3.91 -10.45 14.59
CA TYR A 200 4.97 -9.58 14.09
C TYR A 200 6.33 -9.87 14.75
N ASP A 201 6.36 -9.95 16.08
CA ASP A 201 7.59 -10.15 16.86
C ASP A 201 8.29 -11.48 16.51
N TYR A 202 7.53 -12.53 16.17
CA TYR A 202 8.09 -13.79 15.70
C TYR A 202 8.88 -13.60 14.40
N TYR A 203 8.30 -12.93 13.41
CA TYR A 203 8.96 -12.72 12.12
C TYR A 203 10.12 -11.71 12.23
N ALA A 204 9.94 -10.64 12.99
CA ALA A 204 10.99 -9.65 13.23
C ALA A 204 12.21 -10.25 13.95
N SER A 205 11.99 -11.12 14.94
CA SER A 205 13.09 -11.79 15.67
C SER A 205 13.91 -12.76 14.80
N ARG A 206 13.37 -13.18 13.65
CA ARG A 206 14.00 -14.14 12.74
C ARG A 206 14.74 -13.50 11.58
N VAL A 207 14.70 -12.17 11.44
CA VAL A 207 15.51 -11.47 10.45
C VAL A 207 16.99 -11.64 10.81
N PRO A 208 17.80 -12.31 9.98
CA PRO A 208 19.22 -12.55 10.27
C PRO A 208 20.01 -11.24 10.38
N GLU A 209 20.96 -11.20 11.30
CA GLU A 209 21.82 -10.02 11.52
C GLU A 209 22.64 -9.68 10.27
N SER A 210 23.05 -10.69 9.49
CA SER A 210 23.73 -10.48 8.21
C SER A 210 22.88 -9.69 7.20
N ILE A 211 21.56 -9.85 7.24
CA ILE A 211 20.64 -9.14 6.35
C ILE A 211 20.40 -7.72 6.86
N LYS A 212 20.24 -7.55 8.18
CA LYS A 212 20.17 -6.21 8.81
C LYS A 212 21.38 -5.37 8.48
N ASN A 213 22.58 -5.96 8.54
CA ASN A 213 23.83 -5.27 8.20
C ASN A 213 23.94 -4.94 6.71
N ALA A 214 23.29 -5.71 5.83
CA ALA A 214 23.32 -5.49 4.38
C ALA A 214 22.33 -4.42 3.90
N LEU A 215 21.25 -4.17 4.65
CA LEU A 215 20.19 -3.22 4.29
C LEU A 215 20.13 -2.09 5.33
N VAL A 216 20.68 -0.93 4.97
CA VAL A 216 20.78 0.25 5.86
C VAL A 216 19.66 1.26 5.53
N PRO A 217 18.93 1.77 6.55
CA PRO A 217 17.93 2.83 6.36
C PRO A 217 18.48 4.13 5.72
#